data_AF-F4QP75-F1
#
_entry.id   AF-F4QP75-F1
#
_cell.length_a   1.000
_cell.length_b   1.000
_cell.length_c   1.000
_cell.angle_alpha   90.00
_cell.angle_beta   90.00
_cell.angle_gamma   90.00
#
_symmetry.space_group_name_H-M   'P 1'
#
loop_
_entity.id
_entity.type
_entity.pdbx_description
1 polymer ?
#
loop_
_entity_poly.entity_id
_entity_poly.type
_entity_poly.pdbx_seq_one_letter_code
_entity_poly.pdbx_strand_id
1 'polypeptide(L)'
;MSYRFRIALFTAITLSGSLAAGYALATHPFSPSRDAVAYAVDQGCLTWLREGGQLEDYVKRHSRTVKRNGKTAQKIIGRGGVTVEENDRGGCYIRSPRGKGAQLRDQVLNTLAEAGLKAEPFADYGPAVNRRNWSFVQETYCFRMNDQVFVMLISSSATGDYVPLQVTMHKDKDGTAAKLGLCQAA
;
A
#
# COMPACT_ATOMS: atom_id res chain seq x y z
N MET A 1 64.96 41.79 -24.81
CA MET A 1 64.76 40.32 -24.65
C MET A 1 64.95 40.00 -23.18
N SER A 2 63.85 39.84 -22.44
CA SER A 2 63.88 39.69 -20.98
C SER A 2 63.29 38.34 -20.60
N TYR A 3 64.18 37.42 -20.22
CA TYR A 3 63.84 36.14 -19.60
C TYR A 3 63.39 36.37 -18.15
N ARG A 4 62.27 35.77 -17.75
CA ARG A 4 61.90 35.61 -16.34
C ARG A 4 61.48 34.17 -16.07
N PHE A 5 62.41 33.45 -15.43
CA PHE A 5 62.19 32.27 -14.61
C PHE A 5 61.24 32.57 -13.44
N ARG A 6 60.40 31.60 -13.05
CA ARG A 6 59.84 31.37 -11.70
C ARG A 6 59.20 29.96 -11.69
N ILE A 7 59.94 28.95 -11.24
CA ILE A 7 59.89 28.29 -9.92
C ILE A 7 58.55 27.57 -9.66
N ALA A 8 58.68 26.26 -9.51
CA ALA A 8 57.64 25.32 -9.13
C ALA A 8 57.55 25.12 -7.61
N LEU A 9 56.40 24.57 -7.21
CA LEU A 9 56.15 23.63 -6.10
C LEU A 9 55.75 24.17 -4.70
N PHE A 10 54.99 23.29 -4.01
CA PHE A 10 54.48 23.27 -2.63
C PHE A 10 53.12 23.97 -2.43
N THR A 11 52.06 23.40 -1.84
CA THR A 11 51.88 22.21 -0.98
C THR A 11 50.38 21.85 -0.94
N ALA A 12 50.05 20.57 -0.85
CA ALA A 12 48.73 20.10 -0.44
C ALA A 12 48.62 20.11 1.11
N ILE A 13 47.42 20.32 1.65
CA ILE A 13 46.73 19.44 2.64
C ILE A 13 45.48 20.15 3.19
N THR A 14 44.42 19.35 3.17
CA THR A 14 43.05 19.41 3.71
C THR A 14 42.87 19.92 5.14
N LEU A 15 41.74 20.60 5.44
CA LEU A 15 40.94 20.33 6.64
C LEU A 15 39.52 20.95 6.57
N SER A 16 38.54 20.04 6.49
CA SER A 16 37.30 20.02 7.30
C SER A 16 36.42 21.27 7.37
N GLY A 17 35.59 21.44 6.35
CA GLY A 17 34.34 22.20 6.45
C GLY A 17 33.15 21.25 6.53
N SER A 18 32.85 20.73 7.73
CA SER A 18 31.62 19.99 8.01
C SER A 18 30.42 20.94 7.90
N LEU A 19 29.86 21.10 6.70
CA LEU A 19 28.49 21.57 6.54
C LEU A 19 27.56 20.36 6.56
N ALA A 20 27.33 19.86 7.76
CA ALA A 20 26.08 19.21 8.10
C ALA A 20 24.97 20.27 8.03
N ALA A 21 24.46 20.50 6.83
CA ALA A 21 23.09 20.94 6.59
C ALA A 21 22.44 19.72 5.90
N GLY A 22 21.64 18.90 6.59
CA GLY A 22 20.46 19.37 7.29
C GLY A 22 19.40 19.66 6.24
N TYR A 23 18.28 18.96 6.37
CA TYR A 23 17.00 19.20 5.72
C TYR A 23 16.77 18.51 4.37
N ALA A 24 15.94 17.47 4.51
CA ALA A 24 14.94 17.06 3.55
C ALA A 24 15.49 16.60 2.20
N LEU A 25 15.66 15.27 2.10
CA LEU A 25 15.00 14.56 1.00
C LEU A 25 13.62 15.19 0.85
N ALA A 26 13.47 16.04 -0.16
CA ALA A 26 12.20 16.59 -0.58
C ALA A 26 11.33 15.40 -0.92
N THR A 27 10.63 14.90 0.10
CA THR A 27 9.52 13.99 -0.03
C THR A 27 8.53 14.76 -0.89
N HIS A 28 8.50 14.43 -2.18
CA HIS A 28 7.59 15.05 -3.12
C HIS A 28 6.20 15.03 -2.47
N PRO A 29 5.57 16.19 -2.19
CA PRO A 29 4.28 16.24 -1.50
C PRO A 29 3.11 15.62 -2.31
N PHE A 30 3.44 14.94 -3.42
CA PHE A 30 2.55 14.38 -4.42
C PHE A 30 3.04 13.02 -4.98
N SER A 31 3.73 12.17 -4.19
CA SER A 31 3.98 10.76 -4.60
C SER A 31 2.64 10.01 -4.76
N PRO A 32 2.22 9.63 -5.98
CA PRO A 32 0.84 9.26 -6.26
C PRO A 32 0.54 7.77 -6.00
N SER A 33 -0.67 7.49 -5.53
CA SER A 33 -1.36 6.19 -5.37
C SER A 33 -0.77 5.15 -4.42
N ARG A 34 0.56 4.97 -4.30
CA ARG A 34 1.13 3.98 -3.37
C ARG A 34 0.93 4.37 -1.91
N ASP A 35 1.32 5.58 -1.52
CA ASP A 35 1.20 6.02 -0.13
C ASP A 35 -0.26 6.19 0.30
N ALA A 36 -1.17 6.41 -0.65
CA ALA A 36 -2.61 6.42 -0.42
C ALA A 36 -3.13 5.02 -0.11
N VAL A 37 -2.66 4.02 -0.86
CA VAL A 37 -2.98 2.61 -0.63
C VAL A 37 -2.39 2.15 0.69
N ALA A 38 -1.12 2.48 0.98
CA ALA A 38 -0.50 2.19 2.27
C ALA A 38 -1.31 2.80 3.43
N TYR A 39 -1.68 4.09 3.34
CA TYR A 39 -2.52 4.74 4.33
C TYR A 39 -3.91 4.09 4.46
N ALA A 40 -4.55 3.74 3.33
CA ALA A 40 -5.85 3.07 3.30
C ALA A 40 -5.82 1.67 3.94
N VAL A 41 -4.73 0.94 3.74
CA VAL A 41 -4.50 -0.36 4.36
C VAL A 41 -4.28 -0.20 5.86
N ASP A 42 -3.27 0.57 6.26
CA ASP A 42 -2.83 0.68 7.65
C ASP A 42 -3.87 1.43 8.50
N GLN A 43 -4.06 2.73 8.22
CA GLN A 43 -4.91 3.59 9.04
C GLN A 43 -6.40 3.35 8.80
N GLY A 44 -6.78 2.82 7.63
CA GLY A 44 -8.16 2.44 7.33
C GLY A 44 -8.47 1.01 7.75
N CYS A 45 -8.14 0.05 6.88
CA CYS A 45 -8.60 -1.33 7.02
C CYS A 45 -8.03 -2.05 8.24
N LEU A 46 -6.73 -1.96 8.54
CA LEU A 46 -6.14 -2.70 9.65
C LEU A 46 -6.62 -2.16 11.00
N THR A 47 -6.69 -0.84 11.16
CA THR A 47 -7.27 -0.22 12.36
C THR A 47 -8.74 -0.61 12.54
N TRP A 48 -9.54 -0.53 11.48
CA TRP A 48 -10.93 -0.98 11.49
C TRP A 48 -11.08 -2.45 11.95
N LEU A 49 -10.30 -3.34 11.36
CA LEU A 49 -10.35 -4.78 11.67
C LEU A 49 -9.89 -5.07 13.11
N ARG A 50 -9.03 -4.22 13.68
CA ARG A 50 -8.51 -4.35 15.05
C ARG A 50 -9.51 -3.83 16.09
N GLU A 51 -10.13 -2.69 15.82
CA GLU A 51 -10.83 -1.89 16.84
C GLU A 51 -12.36 -1.89 16.66
N GLY A 52 -12.90 -2.26 15.50
CA GLY A 52 -14.32 -2.04 15.17
C GLY A 52 -14.59 -0.55 14.90
N GLY A 53 -15.82 -0.05 15.10
CA GLY A 53 -16.11 1.41 15.13
C GLY A 53 -16.94 1.97 13.97
N GLN A 54 -16.68 3.21 13.53
CA GLN A 54 -17.03 3.71 12.17
C GLN A 54 -15.75 4.03 11.38
N LEU A 55 -15.64 3.62 10.11
CA LEU A 55 -14.40 3.77 9.32
C LEU A 55 -13.91 5.22 9.26
N GLU A 56 -14.84 6.18 9.26
CA GLU A 56 -14.52 7.61 9.20
C GLU A 56 -13.68 8.11 10.37
N ASP A 57 -13.85 7.51 11.56
CA ASP A 57 -13.09 7.87 12.76
C ASP A 57 -11.60 7.61 12.59
N TYR A 58 -11.25 6.59 11.79
CA TYR A 58 -9.87 6.14 11.60
C TYR A 58 -9.12 6.86 10.48
N VAL A 59 -9.83 7.39 9.48
CA VAL A 59 -9.23 8.08 8.32
C VAL A 59 -9.47 9.59 8.28
N LYS A 60 -10.06 10.16 9.34
CA LYS A 60 -10.54 11.56 9.42
C LYS A 60 -9.52 12.63 8.98
N ARG A 61 -8.23 12.42 9.23
CA ARG A 61 -7.17 13.42 8.95
C ARG A 61 -6.86 13.61 7.45
N HIS A 62 -7.14 12.59 6.63
CA HIS A 62 -6.72 12.59 5.22
C HIS A 62 -7.83 12.16 4.27
N SER A 63 -9.08 12.16 4.70
CA SER A 63 -10.19 11.67 3.89
C SER A 63 -11.36 12.65 3.85
N ARG A 64 -12.22 12.45 2.86
CA ARG A 64 -13.54 13.08 2.77
C ARG A 64 -14.59 12.01 2.49
N THR A 65 -15.74 12.15 3.13
CA THR A 65 -16.90 11.31 2.87
C THR A 65 -17.44 11.54 1.44
N VAL A 66 -17.66 10.46 0.70
CA VAL A 66 -18.25 10.46 -0.64
C VAL A 66 -19.29 9.35 -0.76
N LYS A 67 -20.21 9.46 -1.73
CA LYS A 67 -21.12 8.36 -2.10
C LYS A 67 -20.57 7.62 -3.32
N ARG A 68 -20.49 6.29 -3.24
CA ARG A 68 -20.12 5.40 -4.35
C ARG A 68 -21.16 4.29 -4.45
N ASN A 69 -21.85 4.20 -5.59
CA ASN A 69 -22.92 3.22 -5.83
C ASN A 69 -23.97 3.20 -4.70
N GLY A 70 -24.35 4.37 -4.19
CA GLY A 70 -25.29 4.50 -3.08
C GLY A 70 -24.73 4.21 -1.68
N LYS A 71 -23.50 3.68 -1.58
CA LYS A 71 -22.81 3.42 -0.30
C LYS A 71 -21.89 4.58 0.09
N THR A 72 -21.73 4.79 1.39
CA THR A 72 -20.77 5.76 1.94
C THR A 72 -19.36 5.19 1.85
N ALA A 73 -18.41 5.98 1.35
CA ALA A 73 -17.00 5.64 1.28
C ALA A 73 -16.15 6.85 1.69
N GLN A 74 -14.94 6.59 2.18
CA GLN A 74 -13.95 7.60 2.53
C GLN A 74 -12.91 7.73 1.41
N LYS A 75 -12.87 8.90 0.77
CA LYS A 75 -11.90 9.20 -0.30
C LYS A 75 -10.67 9.90 0.27
N ILE A 76 -9.49 9.29 0.09
CA ILE A 76 -8.22 9.85 0.56
C ILE A 76 -7.81 11.07 -0.28
N ILE A 77 -7.58 12.20 0.38
CA ILE A 77 -7.30 13.52 -0.19
C ILE A 77 -5.84 13.62 -0.63
N GLY A 78 -5.57 14.32 -1.73
CA GLY A 78 -4.20 14.63 -2.20
C GLY A 78 -3.44 13.46 -2.82
N ARG A 79 -3.96 12.22 -2.77
CA ARG A 79 -3.22 11.01 -3.15
C ARG A 79 -3.98 10.08 -4.08
N GLY A 80 -4.20 10.48 -5.34
CA GLY A 80 -4.56 9.54 -6.42
C GLY A 80 -6.01 9.00 -6.45
N GLY A 81 -6.88 9.40 -5.52
CA GLY A 81 -8.31 9.07 -5.56
C GLY A 81 -8.67 7.68 -5.01
N VAL A 82 -7.87 7.16 -4.07
CA VAL A 82 -8.18 5.92 -3.34
C VAL A 82 -9.42 6.11 -2.46
N THR A 83 -10.31 5.12 -2.48
CA THR A 83 -11.48 5.06 -1.59
C THR A 83 -11.39 3.85 -0.68
N VAL A 84 -11.83 4.01 0.56
CA VAL A 84 -11.98 2.95 1.55
C VAL A 84 -13.44 2.92 2.01
N GLU A 85 -14.06 1.75 2.06
CA GLU A 85 -15.44 1.56 2.49
C GLU A 85 -15.56 0.33 3.39
N GLU A 86 -16.52 0.36 4.30
CA GLU A 86 -16.88 -0.84 5.08
C GLU A 86 -17.58 -1.84 4.16
N ASN A 87 -17.26 -3.11 4.35
CA ASN A 87 -17.94 -4.22 3.69
C ASN A 87 -18.99 -4.80 4.63
N ASP A 88 -20.19 -5.02 4.10
CA ASP A 88 -21.36 -5.65 4.74
C ASP A 88 -21.04 -6.98 5.49
N ARG A 89 -19.92 -7.64 5.19
CA ARG A 89 -19.43 -8.84 5.92
C ARG A 89 -18.67 -8.55 7.21
N GLY A 90 -18.56 -7.27 7.63
CA GLY A 90 -17.68 -6.84 8.72
C GLY A 90 -16.22 -6.79 8.27
N GLY A 91 -16.01 -6.31 7.05
CA GLY A 91 -14.70 -6.17 6.44
C GLY A 91 -14.43 -4.75 5.97
N CYS A 92 -13.36 -4.58 5.22
CA CYS A 92 -12.96 -3.33 4.61
C CYS A 92 -12.69 -3.55 3.12
N TYR A 93 -13.03 -2.56 2.31
CA TYR A 93 -12.80 -2.57 0.88
C TYR A 93 -12.03 -1.32 0.45
N ILE A 94 -10.93 -1.51 -0.27
CA ILE A 94 -10.09 -0.46 -0.84
C ILE A 94 -10.24 -0.49 -2.35
N ARG A 95 -10.31 0.68 -2.97
CA ARG A 95 -10.22 0.81 -4.42
C ARG A 95 -9.32 1.96 -4.83
N SER A 96 -8.39 1.67 -5.74
CA SER A 96 -7.61 2.69 -6.45
C SER A 96 -8.00 2.69 -7.93
N PRO A 97 -8.67 3.75 -8.42
CA PRO A 97 -9.03 3.86 -9.84
C PRO A 97 -7.85 4.26 -10.74
N ARG A 98 -6.68 4.58 -10.16
CA ARG A 98 -5.48 5.03 -10.88
C ARG A 98 -4.22 4.40 -10.29
N GLY A 99 -3.13 4.41 -11.04
CA GLY A 99 -1.83 3.86 -10.67
C GLY A 99 -1.53 2.53 -11.38
N LYS A 100 -0.34 1.98 -11.14
CA LYS A 100 0.12 0.71 -11.74
C LYS A 100 -0.31 -0.44 -10.84
N GLY A 101 -1.27 -1.27 -11.28
CA GLY A 101 -1.89 -2.29 -10.42
C GLY A 101 -0.90 -3.22 -9.71
N ALA A 102 0.12 -3.72 -10.41
CA ALA A 102 1.17 -4.54 -9.81
C ALA A 102 1.92 -3.83 -8.67
N GLN A 103 2.31 -2.56 -8.86
CA GLN A 103 2.99 -1.79 -7.81
C GLN A 103 2.07 -1.47 -6.62
N LEU A 104 0.77 -1.29 -6.89
CA LEU A 104 -0.21 -1.05 -5.83
C LEU A 104 -0.51 -2.33 -5.04
N ARG A 105 -0.58 -3.49 -5.71
CA ARG A 105 -0.66 -4.81 -5.09
C ARG A 105 0.55 -5.02 -4.17
N ASP A 106 1.76 -4.82 -4.68
CA ASP A 106 2.98 -4.99 -3.88
C ASP A 106 2.98 -4.03 -2.68
N GLN A 107 2.46 -2.81 -2.85
CA GLN A 107 2.31 -1.88 -1.74
C GLN A 107 1.36 -2.39 -0.65
N VAL A 108 0.25 -3.04 -1.00
CA VAL A 108 -0.65 -3.65 -0.01
C VAL A 108 0.09 -4.71 0.80
N LEU A 109 0.78 -5.63 0.12
CA LEU A 109 1.52 -6.71 0.77
C LEU A 109 2.66 -6.18 1.65
N ASN A 110 3.41 -5.18 1.16
CA ASN A 110 4.47 -4.53 1.93
C ASN A 110 3.92 -3.84 3.17
N THR A 111 2.78 -3.14 3.08
CA THR A 111 2.17 -2.48 4.24
C THR A 111 1.67 -3.49 5.27
N LEU A 112 1.17 -4.67 4.86
CA LEU A 112 0.90 -5.76 5.82
C LEU A 112 2.18 -6.23 6.51
N ALA A 113 3.26 -6.46 5.74
CA ALA A 113 4.53 -6.91 6.29
C ALA A 113 5.16 -5.88 7.25
N GLU A 114 5.08 -4.58 6.93
CA GLU A 114 5.50 -3.46 7.79
C GLU A 114 4.72 -3.43 9.11
N ALA A 115 3.45 -3.83 9.09
CA ALA A 115 2.62 -4.00 10.28
C ALA A 115 2.89 -5.32 11.04
N GLY A 116 3.90 -6.10 10.63
CA GLY A 116 4.23 -7.39 11.22
C GLY A 116 3.25 -8.52 10.85
N LEU A 117 2.40 -8.31 9.84
CA LEU A 117 1.39 -9.28 9.40
C LEU A 117 1.90 -10.05 8.19
N LYS A 118 2.09 -11.36 8.34
CA LYS A 118 2.46 -12.24 7.23
C LYS A 118 1.23 -12.63 6.42
N ALA A 119 1.18 -12.19 5.16
CA ALA A 119 0.16 -12.59 4.22
C ALA A 119 0.57 -13.88 3.49
N GLU A 120 -0.12 -14.97 3.76
CA GLU A 120 0.05 -16.28 3.13
C GLU A 120 -0.97 -16.47 2.01
N PRO A 121 -0.62 -17.01 0.84
CA PRO A 121 -1.60 -17.32 -0.21
C PRO A 121 -2.59 -18.40 0.24
N PHE A 122 -3.89 -18.20 -0.02
CA PHE A 122 -4.98 -18.96 0.61
C PHE A 122 -5.65 -20.04 -0.27
N ALA A 123 -5.72 -19.92 -1.60
CA ALA A 123 -6.19 -20.99 -2.51
C ALA A 123 -5.98 -20.65 -4.00
N ASP A 124 -6.12 -21.67 -4.86
CA ASP A 124 -5.69 -21.78 -6.25
C ASP A 124 -5.97 -20.60 -7.19
N TYR A 125 -4.89 -20.30 -7.91
CA TYR A 125 -4.74 -19.52 -9.10
C TYR A 125 -5.87 -19.70 -10.12
N GLY A 126 -6.51 -18.59 -10.42
CA GLY A 126 -6.87 -18.29 -11.79
C GLY A 126 -6.47 -16.85 -12.05
N PRO A 127 -5.38 -16.55 -12.75
CA PRO A 127 -5.39 -15.27 -13.44
C PRO A 127 -6.65 -15.32 -14.31
N ALA A 128 -7.62 -14.44 -14.11
CA ALA A 128 -8.67 -14.25 -15.09
C ALA A 128 -7.99 -13.53 -16.28
N VAL A 129 -7.13 -14.28 -16.99
CA VAL A 129 -6.42 -13.85 -18.18
C VAL A 129 -7.46 -13.75 -19.27
N ASN A 130 -8.17 -12.64 -19.32
CA ASN A 130 -8.93 -12.36 -20.52
C ASN A 130 -7.90 -11.95 -21.59
N ARG A 131 -7.66 -12.86 -22.55
CA ARG A 131 -6.83 -12.65 -23.75
C ARG A 131 -5.31 -12.60 -23.55
N ARG A 132 -4.70 -13.64 -22.96
CA ARG A 132 -3.24 -13.93 -22.95
C ARG A 132 -2.29 -12.84 -22.41
N ASN A 133 -2.82 -11.71 -21.93
CA ASN A 133 -2.06 -10.66 -21.26
C ASN A 133 -2.34 -10.72 -19.76
N TRP A 134 -1.34 -10.42 -18.93
CA TRP A 134 -1.44 -10.21 -17.47
C TRP A 134 -2.31 -8.98 -17.10
N SER A 135 -3.37 -8.71 -17.87
CA SER A 135 -4.21 -7.52 -17.80
C SER A 135 -4.96 -7.42 -16.48
N PHE A 136 -5.27 -8.55 -15.85
CA PHE A 136 -5.98 -8.63 -14.58
C PHE A 136 -5.56 -9.87 -13.78
N VAL A 137 -5.29 -9.68 -12.49
CA VAL A 137 -4.87 -10.73 -11.55
C VAL A 137 -5.73 -10.62 -10.29
N GLN A 138 -6.23 -11.75 -9.80
CA GLN A 138 -6.97 -11.83 -8.55
C GLN A 138 -6.32 -12.87 -7.65
N GLU A 139 -5.93 -12.46 -6.45
CA GLU A 139 -5.17 -13.26 -5.49
C GLU A 139 -5.84 -13.23 -4.14
N THR A 140 -5.95 -14.40 -3.52
CA THR A 140 -6.49 -14.51 -2.17
C THR A 140 -5.37 -14.84 -1.21
N TYR A 141 -5.24 -14.04 -0.18
CA TYR A 141 -4.31 -14.19 0.92
C TYR A 141 -5.08 -14.40 2.21
N CYS A 142 -4.43 -14.99 3.19
CA CYS A 142 -4.84 -14.92 4.57
C CYS A 142 -3.70 -14.40 5.45
N PHE A 143 -4.04 -13.79 6.57
CA PHE A 143 -3.09 -13.33 7.58
C PHE A 143 -3.72 -13.43 8.96
N ARG A 144 -2.88 -13.46 10.01
CA ARG A 144 -3.34 -13.45 11.39
C ARG A 144 -3.10 -12.11 12.05
N MET A 145 -4.08 -11.63 12.83
CA MET A 145 -3.95 -10.46 13.69
C MET A 145 -4.75 -10.71 14.97
N ASN A 146 -4.17 -10.47 16.15
CA ASN A 146 -4.82 -10.71 17.45
C ASN A 146 -5.43 -12.12 17.56
N ASP A 147 -4.67 -13.16 17.20
CA ASP A 147 -5.08 -14.58 17.14
C ASP A 147 -6.22 -14.94 16.19
N GLN A 148 -6.77 -13.97 15.46
CA GLN A 148 -7.84 -14.16 14.49
C GLN A 148 -7.29 -14.28 13.07
N VAL A 149 -7.95 -15.09 12.25
CA VAL A 149 -7.64 -15.24 10.83
C VAL A 149 -8.47 -14.26 10.01
N PHE A 150 -7.80 -13.59 9.08
CA PHE A 150 -8.41 -12.68 8.12
C PHE A 150 -8.10 -13.17 6.72
N VAL A 151 -9.06 -12.95 5.81
CA VAL A 151 -8.92 -13.22 4.38
C VAL A 151 -8.86 -11.89 3.64
N MET A 152 -7.90 -11.78 2.75
CA MET A 152 -7.69 -10.64 1.86
C MET A 152 -7.79 -11.10 0.41
N LEU A 153 -8.64 -10.45 -0.36
CA LEU A 153 -8.71 -10.60 -1.81
C LEU A 153 -8.10 -9.36 -2.47
N ILE A 154 -7.05 -9.51 -3.26
CA ILE A 154 -6.45 -8.45 -4.07
C ILE A 154 -6.80 -8.70 -5.54
N SER A 155 -7.43 -7.73 -6.18
CA SER A 155 -7.62 -7.69 -7.63
C SER A 155 -6.81 -6.53 -8.20
N SER A 156 -5.90 -6.80 -9.13
CA SER A 156 -5.01 -5.79 -9.71
C SER A 156 -4.98 -5.87 -11.24
N SER A 157 -4.83 -4.72 -11.90
CA SER A 157 -4.79 -4.62 -13.36
C SER A 157 -3.63 -3.77 -13.85
N ALA A 158 -2.94 -4.26 -14.89
CA ALA A 158 -1.80 -3.57 -15.51
C ALA A 158 -2.16 -2.78 -16.78
N THR A 159 -3.30 -3.07 -17.43
CA THR A 159 -3.63 -2.54 -18.77
C THR A 159 -4.74 -1.50 -18.77
N GLY A 160 -5.39 -1.23 -17.63
CA GLY A 160 -6.45 -0.22 -17.52
C GLY A 160 -7.83 -0.67 -18.02
N ASP A 161 -7.93 -1.89 -18.56
CA ASP A 161 -9.20 -2.55 -18.91
C ASP A 161 -10.08 -2.78 -17.67
N TYR A 162 -9.44 -2.82 -16.50
CA TYR A 162 -10.07 -2.91 -15.20
C TYR A 162 -9.50 -1.85 -14.26
N VAL A 163 -10.14 -1.73 -13.11
CA VAL A 163 -9.71 -0.87 -12.03
C VAL A 163 -8.32 -1.33 -11.56
N PRO A 164 -7.32 -0.45 -11.47
CA PRO A 164 -5.94 -0.84 -11.18
C PRO A 164 -5.76 -1.64 -9.88
N LEU A 165 -6.52 -1.30 -8.83
CA LEU A 165 -6.51 -2.06 -7.58
C LEU A 165 -7.90 -2.07 -6.94
N GLN A 166 -8.32 -3.25 -6.50
CA GLN A 166 -9.40 -3.46 -5.54
C GLN A 166 -8.91 -4.45 -4.49
N VAL A 167 -9.09 -4.13 -3.21
CA VAL A 167 -8.75 -5.03 -2.11
C VAL A 167 -9.96 -5.19 -1.21
N THR A 168 -10.25 -6.41 -0.79
CA THR A 168 -11.24 -6.69 0.25
C THR A 168 -10.57 -7.45 1.37
N MET A 169 -10.67 -6.97 2.61
CA MET A 169 -10.19 -7.66 3.80
C MET A 169 -11.36 -7.95 4.72
N HIS A 170 -11.44 -9.14 5.30
CA HIS A 170 -12.49 -9.49 6.24
C HIS A 170 -12.05 -10.61 7.17
N LYS A 171 -12.71 -10.71 8.33
CA LYS A 171 -12.51 -11.81 9.26
C LYS A 171 -12.99 -13.13 8.67
N ASP A 172 -12.21 -14.21 8.81
CA ASP A 172 -12.60 -15.57 8.44
C ASP A 172 -13.60 -16.14 9.46
N LYS A 173 -14.85 -15.68 9.40
CA LYS A 173 -15.90 -16.08 10.36
C LYS A 173 -16.22 -17.57 10.30
N ASP A 174 -16.17 -18.17 9.12
CA ASP A 174 -16.52 -19.58 8.90
C ASP A 174 -15.34 -20.53 9.23
N GLY A 175 -14.17 -19.95 9.51
CA GLY A 175 -12.93 -20.68 9.78
C GLY A 175 -12.46 -21.49 8.57
N THR A 176 -12.92 -21.16 7.36
CA THR A 176 -12.58 -21.93 6.15
C THR A 176 -11.09 -21.81 5.87
N ALA A 177 -10.51 -20.64 6.12
CA ALA A 177 -9.08 -20.42 5.99
C ALA A 177 -8.26 -21.05 7.11
N ALA A 178 -8.78 -20.96 8.34
CA ALA A 178 -8.18 -21.64 9.48
C ALA A 178 -8.18 -23.18 9.32
N LYS A 179 -9.29 -23.78 8.86
CA LYS A 179 -9.47 -25.24 8.69
C LYS A 179 -8.55 -25.84 7.64
N LEU A 180 -8.18 -25.08 6.62
CA LEU A 180 -7.23 -25.52 5.59
C LEU A 180 -5.77 -25.49 6.07
N GLY A 181 -5.49 -24.96 7.27
CA GLY A 181 -4.15 -24.98 7.88
C GLY A 181 -3.14 -24.06 7.22
N LEU A 182 -3.60 -23.13 6.36
CA LEU A 182 -2.77 -22.30 5.49
C LEU A 182 -2.38 -20.94 6.12
N CYS A 183 -3.02 -20.56 7.22
CA CYS A 183 -2.75 -19.32 7.96
C CYS A 183 -2.06 -19.67 9.30
N GLN A 184 -0.91 -20.33 9.22
CA GLN A 184 -0.19 -20.79 10.41
C GLN A 184 0.27 -19.60 11.24
N ALA A 185 0.20 -19.73 12.56
CA ALA A 185 0.88 -18.80 13.45
C ALA A 185 2.38 -18.85 13.13
N ALA A 186 3.03 -17.69 13.08
CA ALA A 186 4.47 -17.60 12.95
C ALA A 186 5.16 -18.30 14.14
#